data_AF-A0A9Q3JNG3-F1
#
_entry.id   AF-A0A9Q3JNG3-F1
#
_cell.length_a   1.000
_cell.length_b   1.000
_cell.length_c   1.000
_cell.angle_alpha   90.00
_cell.angle_beta   90.00
_cell.angle_gamma   90.00
#
_symmetry.space_group_name_H-M   'P 1'
#
loop_
_entity.id
_entity.type
_entity.pdbx_description
1 polymer ?
#
loop_
_entity_poly.entity_id
_entity_poly.type
_entity_poly.pdbx_seq_one_letter_code
_entity_poly.pdbx_strand_id
1 'polypeptide(L)'
;MLSCLNLPPEVHMNPEKIHIPAIIPGPKEPNGKLLNYLLRPLVEELKELWKGIQFCPTGNSNSGETKGVAILTFIGDILAIRKIPGFISHSGSRFCSFFTIHKDHNEYIEKDIFPSRNLCSHKRYVDSWLNFSNST
;
A
#
# COMPACT_ATOMS: atom_id res chain seq x y z
N MET A 1 -0.47 10.75 1.56
CA MET A 1 -1.76 11.37 1.19
C MET A 1 -2.77 10.26 0.92
N LEU A 2 -3.98 10.41 1.44
CA LEU A 2 -5.11 9.53 1.17
C LEU A 2 -6.26 10.37 0.61
N SER A 3 -6.87 9.90 -0.47
CA SER A 3 -8.02 10.51 -1.13
C SER A 3 -9.21 9.53 -1.10
N CYS A 4 -10.41 10.05 -0.82
CA CYS A 4 -11.61 9.23 -0.77
C CYS A 4 -12.18 9.06 -2.19
N LEU A 5 -12.05 7.85 -2.74
CA LEU A 5 -12.48 7.53 -4.10
C LEU A 5 -14.02 7.47 -4.26
N ASN A 6 -14.77 7.54 -3.16
CA ASN A 6 -16.24 7.63 -3.20
C ASN A 6 -16.73 9.04 -3.56
N LEU A 7 -15.82 10.04 -3.55
CA LEU A 7 -16.13 11.39 -3.97
C LEU A 7 -15.96 11.56 -5.49
N PRO A 8 -16.69 12.49 -6.11
CA PRO A 8 -16.54 12.78 -7.54
C PRO A 8 -15.08 13.11 -7.93
N PRO A 9 -14.61 12.65 -9.11
CA PRO A 9 -13.24 12.88 -9.58
C PRO A 9 -12.81 14.35 -9.55
N GLU A 10 -13.74 15.26 -9.79
CA GLU A 10 -13.52 16.70 -9.87
C GLU A 10 -13.11 17.29 -8.52
N VAL A 11 -13.42 16.60 -7.41
CA VAL A 11 -13.30 17.18 -6.07
C VAL A 11 -12.53 16.33 -5.07
N HIS A 12 -12.26 15.05 -5.38
CA HIS A 12 -11.59 14.15 -4.43
C HIS A 12 -10.11 14.51 -4.18
N MET A 13 -9.51 15.34 -5.04
CA MET A 13 -8.13 15.85 -4.89
C MET A 13 -8.10 17.26 -4.29
N ASN A 14 -9.24 17.83 -3.89
CA ASN A 14 -9.24 19.13 -3.22
C ASN A 14 -8.45 19.02 -1.89
N PRO A 15 -7.64 20.01 -1.52
CA PRO A 15 -6.86 19.99 -0.28
C PRO A 15 -7.70 19.70 0.97
N GLU A 16 -8.94 20.19 1.01
CA GLU A 16 -9.91 19.98 2.10
C GLU A 16 -10.40 18.53 2.22
N LYS A 17 -10.30 17.74 1.15
CA LYS A 17 -10.78 16.35 1.07
C LYS A 17 -9.65 15.32 1.12
N ILE A 18 -8.42 15.80 1.29
CA ILE A 18 -7.22 14.99 1.39
C ILE A 18 -6.89 14.75 2.87
N HIS A 19 -6.71 13.49 3.23
CA HIS A 19 -6.18 13.12 4.54
C HIS A 19 -4.66 12.89 4.48
N ILE A 20 -3.91 13.51 5.40
CA ILE A 20 -2.46 13.37 5.51
C ILE A 20 -2.16 12.63 6.82
N PRO A 21 -1.97 11.31 6.78
CA PRO A 21 -1.78 10.51 7.99
C PRO A 21 -0.38 10.66 8.61
N ALA A 22 0.61 11.06 7.81
CA ALA A 22 1.98 11.25 8.26
C ALA A 22 2.72 12.24 7.34
N ILE A 23 3.70 12.94 7.93
CA ILE A 23 4.66 13.80 7.24
C ILE A 23 6.04 13.25 7.56
N ILE A 24 6.82 12.98 6.51
CA ILE A 24 8.17 12.44 6.64
C ILE A 24 9.15 13.60 6.48
N PRO A 25 9.91 13.96 7.54
CA PRO A 25 10.84 15.08 7.46
C PRO A 25 11.99 14.73 6.51
N GLY A 26 12.37 15.69 5.66
CA GLY A 26 13.58 15.62 4.85
C GLY A 26 14.86 15.80 5.70
N PRO A 27 16.05 15.82 5.07
CA PRO A 27 16.29 15.86 3.63
C PRO A 27 16.43 14.47 2.98
N LYS A 28 16.54 13.40 3.77
CA LYS A 28 16.75 12.04 3.29
C LYS A 28 15.50 11.20 3.43
N GLU A 29 15.39 10.22 2.53
CA GLU A 29 14.35 9.22 2.61
C GLU A 29 14.49 8.38 3.90
N PRO A 30 13.37 8.04 4.58
CA PRO A 30 13.42 7.21 5.76
C PRO A 30 13.90 5.81 5.42
N ASN A 31 14.68 5.23 6.33
CA ASN A 31 14.95 3.80 6.28
C ASN A 31 13.65 3.00 6.52
N GLY A 32 13.64 1.72 6.14
CA GLY A 32 12.45 0.88 6.25
C GLY A 32 11.88 0.77 7.67
N LYS A 33 12.75 0.79 8.70
CA LYS A 33 12.31 0.72 10.11
C LYS A 33 11.56 1.97 10.53
N LEU A 34 12.08 3.16 10.19
CA LEU A 34 11.42 4.44 10.46
C LEU A 34 10.11 4.55 9.68
N LEU A 35 10.10 4.16 8.40
CA LEU A 35 8.88 4.16 7.59
C LEU A 35 7.81 3.26 8.21
N ASN A 36 8.15 2.04 8.62
CA ASN A 36 7.23 1.12 9.28
C ASN A 36 6.70 1.69 10.60
N TYR A 37 7.55 2.35 11.39
CA TYR A 37 7.13 3.02 12.63
C TYR A 37 6.12 4.13 12.36
N LEU A 38 6.38 4.99 11.36
CA LEU A 38 5.51 6.10 10.99
C LEU A 38 4.16 5.63 10.42
N LEU A 39 4.15 4.53 9.65
CA LEU A 39 2.93 4.00 9.05
C LEU A 39 2.12 3.11 10.00
N ARG A 40 2.68 2.65 11.11
CA ARG A 40 2.02 1.72 12.03
C ARG A 40 0.65 2.23 12.53
N PRO A 41 0.50 3.49 13.00
CA PRO A 41 -0.80 3.98 13.46
C PRO A 41 -1.86 3.91 12.36
N LEU A 42 -1.51 4.37 11.16
CA LEU A 42 -2.39 4.32 9.99
C LEU A 42 -2.81 2.89 9.64
N VAL A 43 -1.87 1.94 9.67
CA VAL A 43 -2.16 0.53 9.37
C VAL A 43 -3.12 -0.08 10.39
N GLU A 44 -2.96 0.23 11.69
CA GLU A 44 -3.88 -0.26 12.72
C GLU A 44 -5.27 0.37 12.57
N GLU A 45 -5.37 1.68 12.31
CA GLU A 45 -6.66 2.34 12.05
C GLU A 45 -7.38 1.73 10.83
N LEU A 46 -6.64 1.47 9.75
CA LEU A 46 -7.20 0.85 8.54
C LEU A 46 -7.69 -0.58 8.78
N LYS A 47 -7.03 -1.35 9.65
CA LYS A 47 -7.50 -2.70 10.03
C LYS A 47 -8.82 -2.63 10.79
N GLU A 48 -9.01 -1.64 11.65
CA GLU A 48 -10.29 -1.44 12.34
C GLU A 48 -11.36 -0.96 11.36
N LEU A 49 -11.04 0.02 10.51
CA LEU A 49 -11.97 0.50 9.47
C LEU A 49 -12.36 -0.59 8.47
N TRP A 50 -11.49 -1.55 8.20
CA TRP A 50 -11.80 -2.69 7.33
C TRP A 50 -12.91 -3.59 7.91
N LYS A 51 -13.00 -3.71 9.25
CA LYS A 51 -14.09 -4.45 9.91
C LYS A 51 -15.44 -3.74 9.78
N GLY A 52 -15.42 -2.45 9.47
CA GLY A 52 -16.58 -1.59 9.35
C GLY A 52 -16.87 -0.81 10.63
N ILE A 53 -17.28 0.46 10.47
CA ILE A 53 -17.72 1.34 11.56
C ILE A 53 -19.20 1.64 11.37
N GLN A 54 -19.97 1.55 12.45
CA GLN A 54 -21.35 1.98 12.48
C GLN A 54 -21.42 3.50 12.59
N PHE A 55 -22.07 4.11 11.61
CA PHE A 55 -22.39 5.53 11.64
C PHE A 55 -23.76 5.74 12.25
N CYS A 56 -23.88 6.77 13.09
CA CYS A 56 -25.17 7.20 13.58
C CYS A 56 -26.11 7.53 12.41
N PRO A 57 -27.42 7.29 12.56
CA PRO A 57 -28.44 7.78 11.63
C PRO A 57 -28.19 9.27 11.34
N THR A 58 -28.03 9.63 10.07
CA THR A 58 -27.89 11.03 9.63
C THR A 58 -28.96 11.33 8.59
N GLY A 59 -29.66 12.46 8.75
CA GLY A 59 -30.74 12.87 7.84
C GLY A 59 -31.92 11.89 7.78
N ASN A 60 -32.35 11.54 6.56
CA ASN A 60 -33.52 10.67 6.30
C ASN A 60 -33.24 9.17 6.45
N SER A 61 -32.03 8.76 6.80
CA SER A 61 -31.72 7.34 7.02
C SER A 61 -32.10 6.95 8.45
N ASN A 62 -33.17 6.17 8.60
CA ASN A 62 -33.67 5.72 9.91
C ASN A 62 -32.83 4.59 10.54
N SER A 63 -31.94 3.95 9.78
CA SER A 63 -31.06 2.90 10.28
C SER A 63 -29.61 3.34 10.10
N GLY A 64 -28.82 3.29 11.18
CA GLY A 64 -27.38 3.52 11.08
C GLY A 64 -26.75 2.62 10.01
N GLU A 65 -25.75 3.14 9.30
CA GLU A 65 -25.06 2.42 8.23
C GLU A 65 -23.69 1.96 8.70
N THR A 66 -23.33 0.70 8.44
CA THR A 66 -21.95 0.23 8.62
C THR A 66 -21.16 0.51 7.35
N LYS A 67 -20.06 1.26 7.45
CA LYS A 67 -19.16 1.52 6.31
C LYS A 67 -17.75 1.04 6.63
N GLY A 68 -17.18 0.30 5.69
CA GLY A 68 -15.77 -0.11 5.71
C GLY A 68 -14.90 0.80 4.84
N VAL A 69 -13.60 0.84 5.13
CA VAL A 69 -12.61 1.54 4.31
C VAL A 69 -11.59 0.56 3.76
N ALA A 70 -11.23 0.73 2.50
CA ALA A 70 -10.23 -0.06 1.81
C ALA A 70 -9.21 0.84 1.09
N ILE A 71 -7.94 0.44 1.05
CA ILE A 71 -6.94 1.04 0.18
C ILE A 71 -6.99 0.34 -1.18
N LEU A 72 -7.20 1.10 -2.25
CA LEU A 72 -7.19 0.56 -3.61
C LEU A 72 -5.78 0.52 -4.21
N THR A 73 -5.01 1.60 -4.07
CA THR A 73 -3.70 1.73 -4.75
C THR A 73 -2.75 2.68 -4.03
N PHE A 74 -1.47 2.57 -4.35
CA PHE A 74 -0.41 3.49 -3.94
C PHE A 74 0.04 4.32 -5.14
N ILE A 75 0.03 5.64 -5.00
CA ILE A 75 0.47 6.59 -6.03
C ILE A 75 1.74 7.27 -5.54
N GLY A 76 2.78 7.25 -6.36
CA GLY A 76 4.08 7.84 -6.07
C GLY A 76 5.11 7.46 -7.12
N ASP A 77 6.34 7.90 -6.92
CA ASP A 77 7.47 7.42 -7.73
C ASP A 77 7.72 5.91 -7.50
N ILE A 78 8.56 5.32 -8.35
CA ILE A 78 8.88 3.89 -8.32
C ILE A 78 9.51 3.47 -6.97
N LEU A 79 10.27 4.34 -6.32
CA LEU A 79 10.90 4.02 -5.04
C LEU A 79 9.84 3.91 -3.93
N ALA A 80 8.97 4.91 -3.83
CA ALA A 80 7.92 5.01 -2.83
C ALA A 80 6.89 3.88 -2.97
N ILE A 81 6.35 3.65 -4.17
CA ILE A 81 5.32 2.62 -4.40
C ILE A 81 5.85 1.20 -4.17
N ARG A 82 7.18 1.00 -4.17
CA ARG A 82 7.80 -0.30 -3.91
C ARG A 82 8.11 -0.51 -2.44
N LYS A 83 8.51 0.54 -1.71
CA LYS A 83 8.79 0.42 -0.28
C LYS A 83 7.55 0.11 0.54
N ILE A 84 6.43 0.77 0.26
CA ILE A 84 5.18 0.60 1.04
C ILE A 84 4.70 -0.85 1.07
N PRO A 85 4.56 -1.58 -0.07
CA PRO A 85 4.16 -2.99 -0.06
C PRO A 85 5.30 -3.95 0.29
N GLY A 86 6.53 -3.47 0.54
CA GLY A 86 7.69 -4.30 0.85
C GLY A 86 8.31 -4.99 -0.37
N PHE A 87 8.27 -4.36 -1.54
CA PHE A 87 8.99 -4.82 -2.72
C PHE A 87 10.47 -4.36 -2.71
N ILE A 88 11.32 -5.13 -3.38
CA ILE A 88 12.74 -4.80 -3.59
C ILE A 88 12.89 -3.50 -4.37
N SER A 89 14.02 -2.80 -4.28
CA SER A 89 14.26 -1.56 -5.04
C SER A 89 14.11 -1.71 -6.56
N HIS A 90 14.11 -0.59 -7.28
CA HIS A 90 14.11 -0.57 -8.76
C HIS A 90 15.31 -1.31 -9.36
N SER A 91 16.45 -1.32 -8.65
CA SER A 91 17.68 -2.02 -9.02
C SER A 91 17.73 -3.49 -8.58
N GLY A 92 16.65 -3.98 -7.94
CA GLY A 92 16.54 -5.36 -7.51
C GLY A 92 16.35 -6.34 -8.68
N SER A 93 16.68 -7.60 -8.43
CA SER A 93 16.53 -8.68 -9.42
C SER A 93 15.09 -8.90 -9.90
N ARG A 94 14.09 -8.49 -9.13
CA ARG A 94 12.66 -8.60 -9.48
C ARG A 94 11.99 -7.24 -9.53
N PHE A 95 12.16 -6.54 -10.65
CA PHE A 95 11.75 -5.16 -10.84
C PHE A 95 10.26 -4.97 -11.12
N CYS A 96 9.56 -5.94 -11.73
CA CYS A 96 8.14 -5.78 -12.06
C CYS A 96 7.24 -5.90 -10.81
N SER A 97 6.25 -5.00 -10.69
CA SER A 97 5.24 -5.00 -9.60
C SER A 97 4.07 -5.95 -9.85
N PHE A 98 3.87 -6.39 -11.10
CA PHE A 98 2.75 -7.24 -11.50
C PHE A 98 3.18 -8.69 -11.72
N PHE A 99 4.35 -8.90 -12.31
CA PHE A 99 4.86 -10.22 -12.66
C PHE A 99 6.18 -10.51 -11.93
N THR A 100 6.51 -11.80 -11.82
CA THR A 100 7.73 -12.27 -11.17
C THR A 100 8.85 -12.44 -12.21
N ILE A 101 9.27 -11.32 -12.80
CA ILE A 101 10.32 -11.30 -13.84
C ILE A 101 11.69 -11.10 -13.20
N HIS A 102 12.67 -11.89 -13.62
CA HIS A 102 14.08 -11.69 -13.24
C HIS A 102 14.73 -10.66 -14.19
N LYS A 103 15.64 -9.83 -13.68
CA LYS A 103 16.35 -8.81 -14.48
C LYS A 103 17.09 -9.36 -15.70
N ASP A 104 17.48 -10.64 -15.65
CA ASP A 104 18.16 -11.34 -16.75
C ASP A 104 17.21 -11.71 -17.90
N HIS A 105 15.91 -11.48 -17.73
CA HIS A 105 14.86 -11.70 -18.73
C HIS A 105 14.16 -10.37 -19.08
N ASN A 106 14.84 -9.23 -18.95
CA ASN A 106 14.25 -7.91 -19.22
C ASN A 106 14.01 -7.65 -20.72
N GLU A 107 14.58 -8.47 -21.58
CA GLU A 107 14.41 -8.46 -23.03
C GLU A 107 13.04 -8.97 -23.50
N TYR A 108 12.31 -9.72 -22.66
CA TYR A 108 11.00 -10.24 -23.01
C TYR A 108 9.93 -9.14 -22.93
N ILE A 109 9.32 -8.84 -24.08
CA ILE A 109 8.25 -7.84 -24.21
C ILE A 109 6.92 -8.41 -23.71
N GLU A 110 6.64 -9.67 -24.03
CA GLU A 110 5.47 -10.43 -23.55
C GLU A 110 5.72 -10.86 -22.09
N LYS A 111 4.97 -10.27 -21.16
CA LYS A 111 5.20 -10.42 -19.71
C LYS A 111 4.29 -11.45 -19.06
N ASP A 112 3.20 -11.80 -19.74
CA ASP A 112 2.18 -12.77 -19.34
C ASP A 112 2.70 -14.21 -19.31
N ILE A 113 3.83 -14.48 -19.97
CA ILE A 113 4.57 -15.74 -19.81
C ILE A 113 5.14 -15.93 -18.39
N PHE A 114 5.32 -14.84 -17.63
CA PHE A 114 5.86 -14.90 -16.28
C PHE A 114 4.73 -14.98 -15.24
N PRO A 115 4.95 -15.67 -14.10
CA PRO A 115 3.92 -15.77 -13.06
C PRO A 115 3.51 -14.41 -12.51
N SER A 116 2.20 -14.14 -12.49
CA SER A 116 1.64 -12.98 -11.79
C SER A 116 1.95 -13.04 -10.31
N ARG A 117 2.27 -11.88 -9.72
CA ARG A 117 2.37 -11.73 -8.28
C ARG A 117 0.99 -11.88 -7.65
N ASN A 118 0.97 -12.48 -6.47
CA ASN A 118 -0.23 -12.64 -5.66
C ASN A 118 0.14 -12.48 -4.18
N LEU A 119 -0.87 -12.16 -3.37
CA LEU A 119 -0.69 -11.88 -1.94
C LEU A 119 -0.12 -13.07 -1.16
N CYS A 120 -0.55 -14.30 -1.49
CA CYS A 120 -0.09 -15.52 -0.81
C CYS A 120 1.41 -15.72 -1.01
N SER A 121 1.87 -15.65 -2.26
CA SER A 121 3.29 -15.79 -2.60
C SER A 121 4.12 -14.66 -1.99
N HIS A 122 3.61 -13.42 -2.02
CA HIS A 122 4.26 -12.27 -1.41
C HIS A 122 4.47 -12.45 0.09
N LYS A 123 3.43 -12.84 0.84
CA LYS A 123 3.53 -13.13 2.28
C LYS A 123 4.56 -14.21 2.57
N ARG A 124 4.52 -15.32 1.82
CA ARG A 124 5.51 -16.40 1.96
C ARG A 124 6.96 -15.91 1.77
N TYR A 125 7.22 -15.02 0.80
CA TYR A 125 8.56 -14.46 0.60
C TYR A 125 8.96 -13.54 1.76
N VAL A 126 8.03 -12.73 2.29
CA VAL A 126 8.27 -11.88 3.45
C VAL A 126 8.58 -12.73 4.69
N ASP A 127 7.81 -13.78 4.94
CA ASP A 127 8.03 -14.69 6.07
C ASP A 127 9.40 -15.39 5.98
N SER A 128 9.75 -15.87 4.78
CA SER A 128 11.06 -16.46 4.53
C SER A 128 12.21 -15.47 4.80
N TRP A 129 12.03 -14.19 4.44
CA TRP A 129 13.02 -13.15 4.67
C TRP A 129 13.15 -12.82 6.17
N LEU A 130 12.03 -12.67 6.88
CA LEU A 130 12.00 -12.40 8.33
C LEU A 130 12.66 -13.53 9.13
N ASN A 131 12.39 -14.79 8.77
CA ASN A 131 12.96 -15.94 9.45
C ASN A 131 14.46 -16.09 9.17
N PHE A 132 14.92 -15.73 7.96
CA PHE A 132 16.35 -15.74 7.62
C PHE A 132 17.14 -14.74 8.50
N SER A 133 16.62 -13.52 8.71
CA SER A 133 17.27 -12.51 9.54
C SER A 133 17.33 -12.83 11.04
N ASN A 134 16.56 -13.81 11.52
CA ASN A 134 16.55 -14.24 12.93
C ASN A 134 17.52 -15.40 13.20
N SER A 135 18.22 -15.90 12.18
CA SER A 135 19.10 -17.08 12.26
C SER A 135 20.60 -16.74 12.33
N THR A 136 20.93 -15.45 12.44
CA THR A 136 22.29 -14.86 12.52
C THR A 136 22.33 -13.82 13.62
#